data_AF-A0A2S5M4Z9-F1
#
_entry.id   AF-A0A2S5M4Z9-F1
#
_cell.length_a   1.000
_cell.length_b   1.000
_cell.length_c   1.000
_cell.angle_alpha   90.00
_cell.angle_beta   90.00
_cell.angle_gamma   90.00
#
_symmetry.space_group_name_H-M   'P 1'
#
loop_
_entity.id
_entity.type
_entity.pdbx_description
1 polymer ?
#
loop_
_entity_poly.entity_id
_entity_poly.type
_entity_poly.pdbx_seq_one_letter_code
_entity_poly.pdbx_strand_id
1 'polypeptide(L)'
;MLQRFAKLVLMSAMLIAPSASFAAEGEARSKAGWPKPSRSVQSGEKLCRYKFSNNEHTVWVCKKEEPCCEWEALNNYVKCGSTITGCL
;
A
#
# COMPACT_ATOMS: atom_id res chain seq x y z
N MET A 1 -48.91 -15.97 -33.76
CA MET A 1 -47.51 -15.90 -34.24
C MET A 1 -46.84 -14.75 -33.56
N LEU A 2 -45.66 -15.00 -32.97
CA LEU A 2 -44.54 -14.05 -32.83
C LEU A 2 -44.88 -12.68 -32.19
N GLN A 3 -44.25 -12.21 -31.12
CA GLN A 3 -42.88 -12.44 -30.70
C GLN A 3 -42.60 -11.53 -29.51
N ARG A 4 -41.75 -12.05 -28.62
CA ARG A 4 -40.72 -11.30 -27.90
C ARG A 4 -41.20 -10.40 -26.76
N PHE A 5 -41.46 -11.08 -25.64
CA PHE A 5 -40.98 -10.65 -24.33
C PHE A 5 -39.50 -10.23 -24.43
N ALA A 6 -39.25 -8.93 -24.49
CA ALA A 6 -37.91 -8.37 -24.37
C ALA A 6 -37.46 -8.49 -22.91
N LYS A 7 -36.95 -9.67 -22.53
CA LYS A 7 -36.20 -9.85 -21.28
C LYS A 7 -34.89 -9.10 -21.43
N LEU A 8 -34.85 -7.89 -20.86
CA LEU A 8 -33.63 -7.12 -20.66
C LEU A 8 -32.79 -7.87 -19.62
N VAL A 9 -31.83 -8.67 -20.09
CA VAL A 9 -30.83 -9.32 -19.24
C VAL A 9 -29.84 -8.24 -18.82
N LEU A 10 -30.01 -7.69 -17.61
CA LEU A 10 -28.98 -6.90 -16.94
C LEU A 10 -27.80 -7.84 -16.62
N MET A 11 -26.78 -7.85 -17.48
CA MET A 11 -25.47 -8.36 -17.14
C MET A 11 -24.83 -7.41 -16.11
N SER A 12 -24.91 -7.78 -14.84
CA SER A 12 -24.13 -7.16 -13.78
C SER A 12 -22.65 -7.41 -14.03
N ALA A 13 -21.96 -6.42 -14.60
CA ALA A 13 -20.51 -6.39 -14.69
C ALA A 13 -19.93 -6.40 -13.26
N MET A 14 -19.26 -7.49 -12.89
CA MET A 14 -18.40 -7.52 -11.72
C MET A 14 -17.23 -6.56 -11.97
N LEU A 15 -17.36 -5.34 -11.43
CA LEU A 15 -16.24 -4.42 -11.28
C LEU A 15 -15.32 -5.00 -10.21
N ILE A 16 -14.28 -5.70 -10.64
CA ILE A 16 -13.12 -6.00 -9.80
C ILE A 16 -12.42 -4.67 -9.56
N ALA A 17 -12.73 -4.03 -8.43
CA ALA A 17 -12.05 -2.81 -8.02
C ALA A 17 -10.58 -3.16 -7.70
N PRO A 18 -9.59 -2.58 -8.37
CA PRO A 18 -8.21 -2.72 -7.93
C PRO A 18 -8.10 -2.09 -6.54
N SER A 19 -7.67 -2.88 -5.58
CA SER A 19 -7.32 -2.43 -4.23
C SER A 19 -6.22 -1.38 -4.35
N ALA A 20 -6.61 -0.11 -4.32
CA ALA A 20 -5.68 1.00 -4.22
C ALA A 20 -4.92 0.86 -2.90
N SER A 21 -3.66 0.44 -2.98
CA SER A 21 -2.71 0.58 -1.87
C SER A 21 -2.48 2.08 -1.69
N PHE A 22 -3.24 2.68 -0.77
CA PHE A 22 -3.05 4.08 -0.41
C PHE A 22 -1.63 4.27 0.12
N ALA A 23 -0.89 5.13 -0.56
CA ALA A 23 0.36 5.73 -0.09
C ALA A 23 0.12 6.34 1.30
N ALA A 24 0.70 5.74 2.34
CA ALA A 24 0.72 6.32 3.67
C ALA A 24 1.92 7.25 3.79
N GLU A 25 1.79 8.34 4.54
CA GLU A 25 2.95 9.01 5.12
C GLU A 25 3.57 8.03 6.13
N GLY A 26 4.90 7.98 6.24
CA GLY A 26 5.56 7.05 7.17
C GLY A 26 4.95 7.17 8.57
N GLU A 27 4.49 6.06 9.15
CA GLU A 27 3.63 6.05 10.35
C GLU A 27 4.21 6.79 11.56
N ALA A 28 5.54 6.82 11.67
CA ALA A 28 6.24 7.59 12.69
C ALA A 28 7.61 8.08 12.20
N ARG A 29 8.04 9.27 12.65
CA ARG A 29 9.33 9.90 12.31
C ARG A 29 10.03 10.46 13.56
N SER A 30 11.35 10.28 13.68
CA SER A 30 12.12 10.75 14.85
C SER A 30 13.60 10.99 14.56
N LYS A 31 14.21 11.99 15.20
CA LYS A 31 15.67 12.23 15.21
C LYS A 31 16.40 11.50 16.33
N ALA A 32 15.67 11.05 17.36
CA ALA A 32 16.25 10.44 18.56
C ALA A 32 16.61 8.95 18.37
N GLY A 33 16.17 8.32 17.28
CA GLY A 33 16.37 6.91 17.00
C GLY A 33 15.25 6.33 16.14
N TRP A 34 15.21 5.00 16.01
CA TRP A 34 14.12 4.32 15.31
C TRP A 34 12.80 4.48 16.07
N PRO A 35 11.79 5.17 15.51
CA PRO A 35 10.50 5.31 16.17
C PRO A 35 9.80 3.97 16.26
N LYS A 36 8.92 3.83 17.27
CA LYS A 36 8.03 2.67 17.40
C LYS A 36 6.85 2.86 16.44
N PRO A 37 6.46 1.84 15.64
CA PRO A 37 5.26 1.93 14.82
C PRO A 37 4.02 2.14 15.69
N SER A 38 2.99 2.72 15.08
CA SER A 38 1.71 3.05 15.75
C SER A 38 1.03 1.82 16.35
N ARG A 39 1.28 0.65 15.76
CA ARG A 39 0.80 -0.65 16.19
C ARG A 39 1.91 -1.70 16.10
N SER A 40 1.73 -2.81 16.79
CA SER A 40 2.58 -3.98 16.61
C SER A 40 2.41 -4.57 15.21
N VAL A 41 3.51 -5.02 14.63
CA VAL A 41 3.54 -5.78 13.38
C VAL A 41 2.85 -7.12 13.61
N GLN A 42 1.91 -7.48 12.75
CA GLN A 42 1.16 -8.73 12.84
C GLN A 42 1.79 -9.84 11.98
N SER A 43 1.24 -11.05 12.10
CA SER A 43 1.61 -12.15 11.21
C SER A 43 1.21 -11.82 9.77
N GLY A 44 2.12 -12.00 8.81
CA GLY A 44 1.92 -11.60 7.42
C GLY A 44 2.35 -10.17 7.11
N GLU A 45 2.92 -9.46 8.08
CA GLU A 45 3.42 -8.09 7.91
C GLU A 45 4.93 -8.01 8.18
N LYS A 46 5.54 -6.91 7.76
CA LYS A 46 6.92 -6.55 8.05
C LYS A 46 7.03 -5.07 8.38
N LEU A 47 8.04 -4.71 9.17
CA LEU A 47 8.37 -3.33 9.45
C LEU A 47 9.41 -2.84 8.44
N CYS A 48 9.03 -1.82 7.67
CA CYS A 48 9.95 -1.07 6.83
C CYS A 48 10.57 0.08 7.64
N ARG A 49 11.81 0.40 7.29
CA ARG A 49 12.65 1.36 8.00
C ARG A 49 13.42 2.19 6.99
N TYR A 50 13.41 3.50 7.15
CA TYR A 50 14.20 4.41 6.32
C TYR A 50 14.93 5.43 7.18
N LYS A 51 16.21 5.66 6.85
CA LYS A 51 17.06 6.68 7.48
C LYS A 51 17.28 7.79 6.46
N PHE A 52 16.83 8.99 6.81
CA PHE A 52 17.08 10.19 6.03
C PHE A 52 18.51 10.69 6.22
N SER A 53 19.02 11.43 5.24
CA SER A 53 20.34 12.07 5.29
C SER A 53 20.47 13.10 6.44
N ASN A 54 19.36 13.65 6.91
CA ASN A 54 19.30 14.57 8.05
C ASN A 54 19.29 13.86 9.42
N ASN A 55 19.60 12.56 9.46
CA ASN A 55 19.56 11.67 10.62
C ASN A 55 18.15 11.43 11.22
N GLU A 56 17.09 11.79 10.52
CA GLU A 56 15.75 11.31 10.88
C GLU A 56 15.57 9.85 10.49
N HIS A 57 14.79 9.14 11.28
CA HIS A 57 14.36 7.78 11.03
C HIS A 57 12.85 7.76 10.90
N THR A 58 12.33 7.00 9.93
CA THR A 58 10.90 6.70 9.82
C THR A 58 10.66 5.21 9.68
N VAL A 59 9.50 4.76 10.14
CA VAL A 59 9.05 3.38 10.04
C VAL A 59 7.61 3.32 9.55
N TRP A 60 7.27 2.24 8.87
CA TRP A 60 5.92 1.93 8.42
C TRP A 60 5.76 0.42 8.28
N VAL A 61 4.53 -0.07 8.33
CA VAL A 61 4.24 -1.50 8.19
C VAL A 61 3.78 -1.81 6.77
N CYS A 62 4.40 -2.81 6.14
CA CYS A 62 3.98 -3.34 4.85
C CYS A 62 3.57 -4.79 4.98
N LYS A 63 2.84 -5.29 3.99
CA LYS A 63 2.58 -6.73 3.88
C LYS A 63 3.87 -7.47 3.56
N LYS A 64 3.98 -8.71 4.04
CA LYS A 64 5.18 -9.53 3.81
C LYS A 64 5.32 -9.90 2.32
N GLU A 65 4.19 -9.96 1.60
CA GLU A 65 4.11 -10.22 0.17
C GLU A 65 4.63 -9.06 -0.69
N GLU A 66 4.80 -7.87 -0.10
CA GLU A 66 5.33 -6.67 -0.77
C GLU A 66 6.83 -6.54 -0.45
N PRO A 67 7.75 -7.13 -1.23
CA PRO A 67 9.18 -7.16 -0.91
C PRO A 67 9.84 -5.78 -0.79
N CYS A 68 9.29 -4.74 -1.42
CA CYS A 68 9.93 -3.44 -1.49
C CYS A 68 9.49 -2.50 -0.35
N CYS A 69 10.44 -1.77 0.23
CA CYS A 69 10.23 -0.72 1.23
C CYS A 69 10.93 0.55 0.72
N GLU A 70 10.20 1.47 0.10
CA GLU A 70 10.79 2.67 -0.49
C GLU A 70 10.16 3.95 0.05
N TRP A 71 10.96 5.01 0.11
CA TRP A 71 10.50 6.36 0.41
C TRP A 71 10.46 7.17 -0.88
N GLU A 72 9.31 7.76 -1.20
CA GLU A 72 9.15 8.65 -2.35
C GLU A 72 9.43 10.09 -1.89
N ALA A 73 10.51 10.68 -2.42
CA ALA A 73 11.02 11.96 -1.95
C ALA A 73 10.24 13.17 -2.49
N LEU A 74 9.59 13.08 -3.65
CA LEU A 74 8.91 14.21 -4.27
C LEU A 74 7.62 14.59 -3.53
N ASN A 75 6.89 13.60 -3.05
CA ASN A 75 5.58 13.74 -2.41
C ASN A 75 5.61 13.27 -0.94
N ASN A 76 6.78 12.88 -0.43
CA ASN A 76 7.03 12.53 0.97
C ASN A 76 6.13 11.39 1.52
N TYR A 77 5.95 10.32 0.75
CA TYR A 77 5.17 9.16 1.19
C TYR A 77 5.97 7.85 1.14
N VAL A 78 5.48 6.84 1.85
CA VAL A 78 6.08 5.50 1.86
C VAL A 78 5.42 4.59 0.83
N LYS A 79 6.23 3.76 0.18
CA LYS A 79 5.80 2.73 -0.77
C LYS A 79 6.07 1.34 -0.21
N CYS A 80 5.01 0.54 -0.21
CA CYS A 80 5.10 -0.91 -0.10
C CYS A 80 4.92 -1.48 -1.50
N GLY A 81 5.99 -1.99 -2.10
CA GLY A 81 6.01 -2.38 -3.51
C GLY A 81 6.05 -3.89 -3.72
N SER A 82 5.49 -4.35 -4.84
CA SER A 82 5.63 -5.72 -5.33
C SER A 82 6.69 -5.80 -6.44
N THR A 83 7.38 -6.93 -6.55
CA THR A 83 8.28 -7.20 -7.68
C THR A 83 7.53 -7.30 -9.01
N ILE A 84 6.21 -7.52 -8.99
CA ILE A 84 5.39 -7.65 -10.20
C ILE A 84 5.15 -6.30 -10.88
N THR A 85 4.86 -5.26 -10.09
CA THR A 85 4.57 -3.89 -10.59
C THR A 85 5.81 -3.00 -10.61
N GLY A 86 6.95 -3.52 -10.14
CA GLY A 86 8.12 -2.71 -9.82
C GLY A 86 8.02 -2.12 -8.43
N CYS A 87 9.17 -1.93 -7.79
CA CYS A 87 9.26 -1.30 -6.47
C CYS A 87 9.02 0.23 -6.50
N LEU A 88 8.73 0.79 -7.69
CA LEU A 88 8.66 2.21 -8.01
C LEU A 88 7.26 2.65 -8.43
#